data_AF-A0A9D9PNH0-F1
#
_entry.id   AF-A0A9D9PNH0-F1
#
_cell.length_a   1.000
_cell.length_b   1.000
_cell.length_c   1.000
_cell.angle_alpha   90.00
_cell.angle_beta   90.00
_cell.angle_gamma   90.00
#
_symmetry.space_group_name_H-M   'P 1'
#
loop_
_entity.id
_entity.type
_entity.pdbx_description
1 polymer ?
#
loop_
_entity_poly.entity_id
_entity_poly.type
_entity_poly.pdbx_seq_one_letter_code
_entity_poly.pdbx_strand_id
1 'polypeptide(L)'
;MRILGLLAIILIAIIAIAYAISYFYDKYGSFTVKISKYDMMRQGLTLSEVPDFDRNNSVLNADIVYDMTNISGEDLPDNIDMVNGSHNGESYIAYTFYLINAGDDTISYDGEMTIENVTNSVDEAVRVAVYINGEKTIYGKTKSNGTGKESDCDKEFTSSTVVMTSHHEGFEPQEKDKYTVVIWLEGNDPDCTDELIGGTLKLGMDFKIVETT
;
A
#
# COMPACT_ATOMS: atom_id res chain seq x y z
N MET A 1 40.79 11.27 -29.13
CA MET A 1 40.71 9.93 -28.49
C MET A 1 40.67 9.98 -26.96
N ARG A 2 41.57 10.70 -26.26
CA ARG A 2 41.55 10.76 -24.78
C ARG A 2 40.29 11.40 -24.18
N ILE A 3 39.76 12.45 -24.80
CA ILE A 3 38.53 13.13 -24.34
C ILE A 3 37.29 12.23 -24.55
N LEU A 4 37.18 11.54 -25.68
CA LEU A 4 36.11 10.57 -25.94
C LEU A 4 36.14 9.40 -24.95
N GLY A 5 37.33 8.89 -24.62
CA GLY A 5 37.49 7.85 -23.59
C GLY A 5 37.04 8.33 -22.21
N LEU A 6 37.38 9.57 -21.83
CA LEU A 6 36.97 10.17 -20.57
C LEU A 6 35.43 10.34 -20.50
N LEU A 7 34.81 10.82 -21.57
CA LEU A 7 33.36 10.97 -21.68
C LEU A 7 32.63 9.62 -21.60
N ALA A 8 33.19 8.58 -22.23
CA ALA A 8 32.63 7.23 -22.14
C ALA A 8 32.68 6.66 -20.71
N ILE A 9 33.79 6.87 -19.99
CA ILE A 9 33.92 6.45 -18.58
C ILE A 9 32.91 7.18 -17.70
N ILE A 10 32.73 8.49 -17.90
CA ILE A 10 31.74 9.29 -17.15
C ILE A 10 30.32 8.78 -17.43
N LEU A 11 29.99 8.48 -18.69
CA LEU A 11 28.68 7.94 -19.04
C LEU A 11 28.42 6.57 -18.38
N ILE A 12 29.41 5.68 -18.38
CA ILE A 12 29.31 4.37 -17.71
C ILE A 12 29.12 4.55 -16.21
N ALA A 13 29.83 5.48 -15.57
CA ALA A 13 29.67 5.77 -14.15
C ALA A 13 28.27 6.31 -13.84
N ILE A 14 27.72 7.20 -14.66
CA ILE A 14 26.35 7.73 -14.50
C ILE A 14 25.32 6.60 -14.64
N ILE A 15 25.46 5.72 -15.64
CA ILE A 15 24.56 4.58 -15.83
C ILE A 15 24.65 3.61 -14.65
N ALA A 16 25.86 3.33 -14.16
CA ALA A 16 26.05 2.45 -13.01
C ALA A 16 25.44 3.04 -11.72
N ILE A 17 25.59 4.34 -11.50
CA ILE A 17 24.94 5.04 -10.37
C ILE A 17 23.42 5.00 -10.52
N ALA A 18 22.89 5.32 -11.71
CA ALA A 18 21.44 5.27 -11.97
C ALA A 18 20.88 3.86 -11.78
N TYR A 19 21.59 2.83 -12.23
CA TYR A 19 21.23 1.43 -12.01
C TYR A 19 21.25 1.06 -10.52
N ALA A 20 22.28 1.48 -9.78
CA ALA A 20 22.35 1.26 -8.34
C ALA A 20 21.17 1.94 -7.63
N ILE A 21 20.88 3.20 -7.95
CA ILE A 21 19.72 3.92 -7.40
C ILE A 21 18.42 3.19 -7.71
N SER A 22 18.20 2.77 -8.95
CA SER A 22 17.00 2.00 -9.34
C SER A 22 16.89 0.69 -8.58
N TYR A 23 17.99 -0.05 -8.45
CA TYR A 23 18.04 -1.32 -7.74
C TYR A 23 17.73 -1.17 -6.24
N PHE A 24 18.15 -0.07 -5.63
CA PHE A 24 17.83 0.24 -4.24
C PHE A 24 16.42 0.79 -4.08
N TYR A 25 15.92 1.58 -5.04
CA TYR A 25 14.55 2.10 -5.02
C TYR A 25 13.51 0.98 -5.05
N ASP A 26 13.77 -0.09 -5.81
CA ASP A 26 12.88 -1.26 -5.87
C ASP A 26 12.93 -2.14 -4.61
N LYS A 27 13.91 -1.94 -3.72
CA LYS A 27 14.16 -2.76 -2.52
C LYS A 27 13.61 -2.21 -1.22
N TYR A 28 13.32 -0.91 -1.15
CA TYR A 28 12.76 -0.31 0.06
C TYR A 28 11.25 -0.27 -0.04
N GLY A 29 10.59 -0.89 0.94
CA GLY A 29 9.14 -1.09 0.96
C GLY A 29 8.38 0.22 1.00
N SER A 30 7.75 0.58 -0.13
CA SER A 30 6.78 1.66 -0.21
C SER A 30 5.38 1.06 -0.34
N PHE A 31 4.39 1.65 0.34
CA PHE A 31 2.99 1.39 0.01
C PHE A 31 2.62 2.26 -1.20
N THR A 32 2.19 1.62 -2.29
CA THR A 32 1.88 2.33 -3.56
C THR A 32 0.42 2.15 -3.93
N VAL A 33 -0.29 3.23 -4.21
CA VAL A 33 -1.69 3.20 -4.65
C VAL A 33 -1.76 3.59 -6.11
N LYS A 34 -2.49 2.83 -6.94
CA LYS A 34 -2.54 3.00 -8.39
C LYS A 34 -3.96 2.88 -8.93
N ILE A 35 -4.24 3.58 -10.01
CA ILE A 35 -5.44 3.39 -10.86
C ILE A 35 -5.00 2.78 -12.19
N SER A 36 -5.78 1.83 -12.69
CA SER A 36 -5.56 1.22 -14.00
C SER A 36 -5.56 2.27 -15.14
N LYS A 37 -4.58 2.19 -16.05
CA LYS A 37 -4.36 3.19 -17.12
C LYS A 37 -5.56 3.41 -18.05
N TYR A 38 -6.36 2.37 -18.30
CA TYR A 38 -7.53 2.48 -19.18
C TYR A 38 -8.62 3.37 -18.56
N ASP A 39 -8.74 3.35 -17.23
CA ASP A 39 -9.74 4.09 -16.48
C ASP A 39 -9.40 5.59 -16.40
N MET A 40 -8.12 5.93 -16.47
CA MET A 40 -7.66 7.32 -16.59
C MET A 40 -8.03 7.96 -17.92
N MET A 41 -7.95 7.20 -19.03
CA MET A 41 -8.19 7.75 -20.38
C MET A 41 -9.66 8.13 -20.61
N ARG A 42 -10.57 7.52 -19.85
CA ARG A 42 -12.01 7.83 -19.84
C ARG A 42 -12.43 8.76 -18.68
N GLN A 43 -11.47 9.24 -17.88
CA GLN A 43 -11.64 10.12 -16.72
C GLN A 43 -12.82 9.72 -15.82
N GLY A 44 -12.71 8.56 -15.16
CA GLY A 44 -13.66 8.17 -14.09
C GLY A 44 -13.05 8.30 -12.69
N LEU A 45 -11.80 7.89 -12.48
CA LEU A 45 -11.20 7.82 -11.16
C LEU A 45 -9.96 8.70 -11.00
N THR A 46 -9.79 9.27 -9.81
CA THR A 46 -8.55 9.92 -9.40
C THR A 46 -8.23 9.69 -7.92
N LEU A 47 -6.96 9.86 -7.57
CA LEU A 47 -6.44 9.75 -6.22
C LEU A 47 -6.04 11.13 -5.67
N SER A 48 -6.28 11.33 -4.37
CA SER A 48 -5.83 12.50 -3.64
C SER A 48 -5.48 12.14 -2.19
N GLU A 49 -4.48 12.81 -1.60
CA GLU A 49 -4.19 12.67 -0.16
C GLU A 49 -5.10 13.53 0.71
N VAL A 50 -5.77 14.51 0.12
CA VAL A 50 -6.68 15.44 0.78
C VAL A 50 -8.08 15.35 0.16
N PRO A 51 -9.15 15.65 0.93
CA PRO A 51 -10.52 15.59 0.42
C PRO A 51 -10.75 16.51 -0.78
N ASP A 52 -10.12 17.68 -0.77
CA ASP A 52 -10.16 18.64 -1.87
C ASP A 52 -9.00 18.35 -2.81
N PHE A 53 -9.27 18.20 -4.10
CA PHE A 53 -8.25 17.88 -5.09
C PHE A 53 -8.28 18.89 -6.23
N ASP A 54 -7.11 19.42 -6.57
CA ASP A 54 -6.95 20.38 -7.66
C ASP A 54 -6.38 19.75 -8.93
N ARG A 55 -5.98 18.47 -8.85
CA ARG A 55 -5.28 17.75 -9.91
C ARG A 55 -5.63 16.28 -9.89
N ASN A 56 -5.75 15.71 -11.09
CA ASN A 56 -5.95 14.28 -11.23
C ASN A 56 -4.61 13.55 -11.05
N ASN A 57 -4.51 12.71 -10.02
CA ASN A 57 -3.41 11.77 -9.85
C ASN A 57 -3.92 10.34 -10.06
N SER A 58 -3.04 9.48 -10.56
CA SER A 58 -3.31 8.06 -10.74
C SER A 58 -2.38 7.15 -9.95
N VAL A 59 -1.36 7.74 -9.34
CA VAL A 59 -0.42 7.04 -8.49
C VAL A 59 -0.16 7.92 -7.28
N LEU A 60 -0.21 7.30 -6.10
CA LEU A 60 0.23 7.86 -4.84
C LEU A 60 1.28 6.92 -4.23
N ASN A 61 2.24 7.49 -3.50
CA ASN A 61 3.26 6.74 -2.80
C ASN A 61 3.30 7.22 -1.36
N ALA A 62 3.11 6.29 -0.42
CA ALA A 62 3.30 6.57 0.99
C ALA A 62 4.79 6.71 1.31
N ASP A 63 5.09 7.43 2.39
CA ASP A 63 6.45 7.55 2.89
C ASP A 63 6.94 6.21 3.45
N ILE A 64 8.21 5.89 3.17
CA ILE A 64 8.87 4.67 3.64
C ILE A 64 9.24 4.86 5.12
N VAL A 65 9.05 3.80 5.92
CA VAL A 65 9.58 3.71 7.29
C VAL A 65 10.72 2.70 7.32
N TYR A 66 11.79 3.04 8.03
CA TYR A 66 12.96 2.19 8.20
C TYR A 66 13.03 1.71 9.65
N ASP A 67 13.66 0.55 9.85
CA ASP A 67 14.01 0.01 11.18
C ASP A 67 12.81 -0.09 12.15
N MET A 68 11.64 -0.47 11.63
CA MET A 68 10.44 -0.72 12.44
C MET A 68 10.67 -1.87 13.43
N THR A 69 10.18 -1.72 14.65
CA THR A 69 10.07 -2.82 15.62
C THR A 69 8.63 -3.36 15.66
N ASN A 70 8.42 -4.50 16.31
CA ASN A 70 7.09 -5.05 16.50
C ASN A 70 6.33 -4.26 17.58
N ILE A 71 5.02 -4.14 17.41
CA ILE A 71 4.10 -3.48 18.35
C ILE A 71 2.83 -4.32 18.52
N SER A 72 1.96 -3.96 19.47
CA SER A 72 0.59 -4.44 19.44
C SER A 72 -0.28 -3.50 18.62
N GLY A 73 -1.28 -4.05 17.91
CA GLY A 73 -2.35 -3.25 17.30
C GLY A 73 -3.11 -2.36 18.31
N GLU A 74 -3.04 -2.69 19.61
CA GLU A 74 -3.59 -1.87 20.70
C GLU A 74 -2.76 -0.60 20.98
N ASP A 75 -1.49 -0.55 20.55
CA ASP A 75 -0.61 0.61 20.71
C ASP A 75 -0.83 1.67 19.61
N LEU A 76 -1.67 1.37 18.61
CA LEU A 76 -1.98 2.31 17.52
C LEU A 76 -2.83 3.49 18.03
N PRO A 77 -2.58 4.73 17.56
CA PRO A 77 -3.39 5.88 17.93
C PRO A 77 -4.86 5.73 17.52
N ASP A 78 -5.79 6.12 18.40
CA ASP A 78 -7.24 6.07 18.14
C ASP A 78 -7.66 6.94 16.93
N ASN A 79 -6.89 7.99 16.62
CA ASN A 79 -7.18 8.94 15.56
C ASN A 79 -6.43 8.66 14.25
N ILE A 80 -5.89 7.45 14.09
CA ILE A 80 -5.07 7.09 12.93
C ILE A 80 -5.82 7.26 11.60
N ASP A 81 -7.13 7.04 11.56
CA ASP A 81 -7.94 7.24 10.35
C ASP A 81 -8.38 8.70 10.13
N MET A 82 -7.94 9.65 10.97
CA MET A 82 -8.35 11.06 10.92
C MET A 82 -7.29 11.98 10.31
N VAL A 83 -6.11 11.46 9.97
CA VAL A 83 -5.00 12.23 9.40
C VAL A 83 -4.88 11.92 7.92
N ASN A 84 -4.70 12.95 7.09
CA ASN A 84 -4.57 12.82 5.64
C ASN A 84 -3.12 12.53 5.22
N GLY A 85 -2.92 11.83 4.10
CA GLY A 85 -1.59 11.50 3.56
C GLY A 85 -0.79 10.57 4.47
N SER A 86 0.54 10.64 4.40
CA SER A 86 1.46 9.87 5.24
C SER A 86 1.47 10.39 6.67
N HIS A 87 1.28 9.50 7.64
CA HIS A 87 1.31 9.81 9.08
C HIS A 87 1.79 8.59 9.88
N ASN A 88 2.89 8.02 9.38
CA ASN A 88 3.59 6.89 9.99
C ASN A 88 3.98 7.18 11.44
N GLY A 89 3.99 6.13 12.27
CA GLY A 89 4.66 6.15 13.56
C GLY A 89 6.07 5.59 13.46
N GLU A 90 6.72 5.41 14.61
CA GLU A 90 8.05 4.79 14.65
C GLU A 90 8.03 3.31 14.25
N SER A 91 6.89 2.61 14.41
CA SER A 91 6.79 1.16 14.21
C SER A 91 5.49 0.73 13.52
N TYR A 92 4.83 1.66 12.83
CA TYR A 92 3.74 1.36 11.91
C TYR A 92 3.78 2.32 10.73
N ILE A 93 3.31 1.85 9.57
CA ILE A 93 3.03 2.67 8.39
C ILE A 93 1.55 3.04 8.45
N ALA A 94 1.20 4.30 8.19
CA ALA A 94 -0.18 4.74 8.09
C ALA A 94 -0.34 5.76 6.97
N TYR A 95 -1.30 5.49 6.09
CA TYR A 95 -1.51 6.28 4.89
C TYR A 95 -3.00 6.44 4.59
N THR A 96 -3.45 7.69 4.54
CA THR A 96 -4.84 8.03 4.21
C THR A 96 -4.92 8.75 2.88
N PHE A 97 -5.80 8.26 2.02
CA PHE A 97 -6.05 8.84 0.72
C PHE A 97 -7.52 8.71 0.34
N TYR A 98 -7.88 9.37 -0.75
CA TYR A 98 -9.23 9.44 -1.28
C TYR A 98 -9.19 8.90 -2.71
N LEU A 99 -10.04 7.90 -2.98
CA LEU A 99 -10.43 7.56 -4.33
C LEU A 99 -11.66 8.41 -4.67
N ILE A 100 -11.64 9.06 -5.82
CA ILE A 100 -12.65 10.05 -6.18
C ILE A 100 -13.15 9.77 -7.58
N ASN A 101 -14.47 9.79 -7.78
CA ASN A 101 -15.04 9.80 -9.11
C ASN A 101 -14.90 11.22 -9.68
N ALA A 102 -13.88 11.45 -10.49
CA ALA A 102 -13.66 12.74 -11.15
C ALA A 102 -14.35 12.85 -12.51
N GLY A 103 -15.09 11.81 -12.92
CA GLY A 103 -15.86 11.77 -14.15
C GLY A 103 -17.27 12.33 -14.00
N ASP A 104 -18.02 12.26 -15.10
CA ASP A 104 -19.42 12.71 -15.20
C ASP A 104 -20.43 11.57 -15.08
N ASP A 105 -19.98 10.31 -15.14
CA ASP A 105 -20.82 9.11 -15.10
C ASP A 105 -20.69 8.38 -13.75
N THR A 106 -21.79 7.81 -13.29
CA THR A 106 -21.77 6.84 -12.18
C THR A 106 -21.10 5.55 -12.64
N ILE A 107 -20.14 5.06 -11.87
CA ILE A 107 -19.35 3.87 -12.19
C ILE A 107 -19.40 2.86 -11.05
N SER A 108 -18.84 1.67 -11.28
CA SER A 108 -18.49 0.74 -10.20
C SER A 108 -17.00 0.48 -10.26
N TYR A 109 -16.37 0.20 -9.13
CA TYR A 109 -14.95 -0.12 -9.09
C TYR A 109 -14.64 -1.29 -8.14
N ASP A 110 -13.54 -1.97 -8.46
CA ASP A 110 -12.89 -2.93 -7.57
C ASP A 110 -11.58 -2.32 -7.05
N GLY A 111 -11.30 -2.51 -5.77
CA GLY A 111 -9.99 -2.27 -5.15
C GLY A 111 -9.34 -3.59 -4.75
N GLU A 112 -8.06 -3.76 -5.04
CA GLU A 112 -7.28 -4.95 -4.67
C GLU A 112 -5.97 -4.53 -4.02
N MET A 113 -5.69 -5.05 -2.82
CA MET A 113 -4.41 -4.84 -2.13
C MET A 113 -3.54 -6.10 -2.21
N THR A 114 -2.30 -5.93 -2.66
CA THR A 114 -1.37 -7.03 -2.94
C THR A 114 -0.02 -6.85 -2.25
N ILE A 115 0.63 -7.98 -1.95
CA ILE A 115 2.03 -8.04 -1.52
C ILE A 115 2.90 -8.06 -2.78
N GLU A 116 3.53 -6.93 -3.09
CA GLU A 116 4.42 -6.79 -4.25
C GLU A 116 5.79 -7.45 -4.00
N ASN A 117 6.28 -7.37 -2.76
CA ASN A 117 7.54 -7.99 -2.36
C ASN A 117 7.53 -8.31 -0.87
N VAL A 118 8.11 -9.45 -0.51
CA VAL A 118 8.38 -9.81 0.87
C VAL A 118 9.71 -10.53 0.99
N THR A 119 10.44 -10.27 2.08
CA THR A 119 11.66 -10.99 2.46
C THR A 119 11.60 -11.42 3.92
N ASN A 120 12.35 -12.47 4.27
CA ASN A 120 12.36 -13.10 5.60
C ASN A 120 10.97 -13.44 6.15
N SER A 121 9.98 -13.65 5.27
CA SER A 121 8.61 -14.01 5.65
C SER A 121 7.97 -13.06 6.67
N VAL A 122 8.33 -11.77 6.65
CA VAL A 122 7.76 -10.78 7.59
C VAL A 122 6.23 -10.68 7.50
N ASP A 123 5.66 -11.06 6.37
CA ASP A 123 4.23 -11.09 6.14
C ASP A 123 3.47 -12.18 6.93
N GLU A 124 4.17 -13.11 7.60
CA GLU A 124 3.55 -14.08 8.53
C GLU A 124 3.02 -13.39 9.79
N ALA A 125 3.73 -12.39 10.31
CA ALA A 125 3.35 -11.67 11.54
C ALA A 125 2.85 -10.24 11.28
N VAL A 126 2.73 -9.81 10.03
CA VAL A 126 2.19 -8.49 9.70
C VAL A 126 0.68 -8.47 9.81
N ARG A 127 0.17 -7.34 10.28
CA ARG A 127 -1.25 -6.97 10.19
C ARG A 127 -1.42 -5.80 9.27
N VAL A 128 -2.54 -5.80 8.55
CA VAL A 128 -2.98 -4.70 7.71
C VAL A 128 -4.39 -4.32 8.13
N ALA A 129 -4.54 -3.14 8.73
CA ALA A 129 -5.87 -2.57 8.95
C ALA A 129 -6.22 -1.67 7.75
N VAL A 130 -7.41 -1.89 7.19
CA VAL A 130 -7.97 -1.02 6.15
C VAL A 130 -9.24 -0.40 6.70
N TYR A 131 -9.28 0.92 6.69
CA TYR A 131 -10.47 1.71 6.96
C TYR A 131 -11.05 2.15 5.63
N ILE A 132 -12.32 1.85 5.38
CA ILE A 132 -13.06 2.37 4.22
C ILE A 132 -14.20 3.20 4.78
N ASN A 133 -14.18 4.51 4.54
CA ASN A 133 -15.16 5.47 5.06
C ASN A 133 -15.38 5.38 6.58
N GLY A 134 -14.31 5.07 7.32
CA GLY A 134 -14.31 4.93 8.78
C GLY A 134 -14.63 3.52 9.29
N GLU A 135 -15.03 2.60 8.42
CA GLU A 135 -15.23 1.19 8.80
C GLU A 135 -13.90 0.43 8.76
N LYS A 136 -13.40 0.04 9.93
CA LYS A 136 -12.14 -0.70 10.11
C LYS A 136 -12.32 -2.20 9.85
N THR A 137 -11.37 -2.81 9.16
CA THR A 137 -11.18 -4.27 9.12
C THR A 137 -9.69 -4.59 9.24
N ILE A 138 -9.32 -5.50 10.16
CA ILE A 138 -7.95 -5.99 10.34
C ILE A 138 -7.75 -7.31 9.60
N TYR A 139 -6.71 -7.37 8.78
CA TYR A 139 -6.30 -8.53 8.01
C TYR A 139 -4.96 -9.05 8.51
N GLY A 140 -4.81 -10.38 8.54
CA GLY A 140 -3.53 -11.07 8.75
C GLY A 140 -3.51 -12.39 7.99
N LYS A 141 -2.36 -13.05 7.88
CA LYS A 141 -2.32 -14.38 7.27
C LYS A 141 -3.06 -15.41 8.10
N THR A 142 -3.44 -16.51 7.43
CA THR A 142 -3.79 -17.75 8.12
C THR A 142 -2.61 -18.18 8.98
N LYS A 143 -2.89 -18.58 10.22
CA LYS A 143 -1.90 -19.16 11.14
C LYS A 143 -1.01 -20.19 10.45
N SER A 144 0.27 -20.23 10.80
CA SER A 144 1.21 -21.24 10.32
C SER A 144 0.75 -22.69 10.56
N ASN A 145 -0.07 -22.92 11.60
CA ASN A 145 -0.67 -24.23 11.90
C ASN A 145 -1.96 -24.55 11.13
N GLY A 146 -2.45 -23.65 10.28
CA GLY A 146 -3.64 -23.83 9.45
C GLY A 146 -4.99 -23.72 10.18
N THR A 147 -5.02 -23.22 11.42
CA THR A 147 -6.25 -23.15 12.23
C THR A 147 -7.09 -21.89 11.99
N GLY A 148 -6.86 -21.18 10.87
CA GLY A 148 -7.57 -19.97 10.47
C GLY A 148 -6.83 -18.70 10.90
N LYS A 149 -7.57 -17.59 11.03
CA LYS A 149 -7.03 -16.28 11.41
C LYS A 149 -6.53 -16.21 12.86
N GLU A 150 -5.64 -15.25 13.10
CA GLU A 150 -5.32 -14.79 14.44
C GLU A 150 -6.50 -14.10 15.14
N SER A 151 -6.49 -14.09 16.47
CA SER A 151 -7.63 -13.62 17.27
C SER A 151 -7.84 -12.11 17.18
N ASP A 152 -6.78 -11.37 16.90
CA ASP A 152 -6.73 -9.92 16.70
C ASP A 152 -7.08 -9.51 15.25
N CYS A 153 -7.21 -10.46 14.32
CA CYS A 153 -7.65 -10.21 12.96
C CYS A 153 -9.18 -10.33 12.83
N ASP A 154 -9.80 -9.55 11.95
CA ASP A 154 -11.18 -9.76 11.53
C ASP A 154 -11.28 -10.79 10.40
N LYS A 155 -10.31 -10.74 9.47
CA LYS A 155 -10.26 -11.58 8.26
C LYS A 155 -8.85 -12.10 7.99
N GLU A 156 -8.79 -13.22 7.26
CA GLU A 156 -7.54 -13.72 6.69
C GLU A 156 -7.19 -12.92 5.43
N PHE A 157 -5.92 -12.93 5.03
CA PHE A 157 -5.54 -12.53 3.69
C PHE A 157 -6.29 -13.39 2.67
N THR A 158 -6.72 -12.76 1.57
CA THR A 158 -7.46 -13.44 0.50
C THR A 158 -6.63 -14.56 -0.13
N SER A 159 -5.32 -14.38 -0.22
CA SER A 159 -4.36 -15.41 -0.63
C SER A 159 -2.96 -15.08 -0.11
N SER A 160 -1.95 -15.87 -0.52
CA SER A 160 -0.55 -15.62 -0.16
C SER A 160 0.00 -14.28 -0.67
N THR A 161 -0.61 -13.68 -1.69
CA THR A 161 -0.14 -12.41 -2.28
C THR A 161 -1.21 -11.33 -2.35
N VAL A 162 -2.45 -11.64 -1.94
CA VAL A 162 -3.58 -10.69 -1.95
C VAL A 162 -4.07 -10.54 -0.52
N VAL A 163 -3.95 -9.33 0.02
CA VAL A 163 -4.41 -9.00 1.37
C VAL A 163 -5.93 -8.96 1.38
N MET A 164 -6.52 -8.10 0.55
CA MET A 164 -7.96 -7.88 0.51
C MET A 164 -8.42 -7.43 -0.87
N THR A 165 -9.72 -7.65 -1.12
CA THR A 165 -10.45 -7.02 -2.21
C THR A 165 -11.62 -6.23 -1.66
N SER A 166 -12.03 -5.20 -2.38
CA SER A 166 -13.20 -4.36 -2.11
C SER A 166 -13.93 -4.06 -3.40
N HIS A 167 -15.22 -3.77 -3.29
CA HIS A 167 -16.09 -3.46 -4.42
C HIS A 167 -17.07 -2.37 -3.99
N HIS A 168 -17.24 -1.36 -4.86
CA HIS A 168 -18.25 -0.32 -4.68
C HIS A 168 -19.05 -0.18 -5.98
N GLU A 169 -20.36 -0.44 -5.90
CA GLU A 169 -21.31 -0.17 -6.97
C GLU A 169 -21.90 1.23 -6.84
N GLY A 170 -22.11 1.90 -7.97
CA GLY A 170 -22.88 3.15 -7.98
C GLY A 170 -22.11 4.37 -7.49
N PHE A 171 -20.79 4.36 -7.63
CA PHE A 171 -19.90 5.46 -7.24
C PHE A 171 -20.19 6.70 -8.11
N GLU A 172 -20.89 7.68 -7.55
CA GLU A 172 -21.45 8.84 -8.23
C GLU A 172 -20.37 9.89 -8.58
N PRO A 173 -20.59 10.76 -9.59
CA PRO A 173 -19.71 11.88 -9.87
C PRO A 173 -19.43 12.73 -8.61
N GLN A 174 -18.16 13.05 -8.38
CA GLN A 174 -17.65 13.78 -7.20
C GLN A 174 -17.76 13.03 -5.86
N GLU A 175 -18.30 11.81 -5.84
CA GLU A 175 -18.26 10.95 -4.67
C GLU A 175 -16.81 10.55 -4.34
N LYS A 176 -16.56 10.30 -3.06
CA LYS A 176 -15.23 10.03 -2.51
C LYS A 176 -15.32 8.87 -1.54
N ASP A 177 -14.45 7.89 -1.75
CA ASP A 177 -14.15 6.89 -0.74
C ASP A 177 -12.84 7.22 -0.06
N LYS A 178 -12.91 7.33 1.26
CA LYS A 178 -11.74 7.53 2.10
C LYS A 178 -11.16 6.18 2.49
N TYR A 179 -9.90 5.98 2.15
CA TYR A 179 -9.12 4.83 2.57
C TYR A 179 -8.08 5.25 3.60
N THR A 180 -7.96 4.51 4.70
CA THR A 180 -6.76 4.54 5.55
C THR A 180 -6.18 3.15 5.64
N VAL A 181 -4.90 3.01 5.30
CA VAL A 181 -4.17 1.75 5.36
C VAL A 181 -3.13 1.87 6.47
N VAL A 182 -3.19 0.95 7.43
CA VAL A 182 -2.25 0.86 8.54
C VAL A 182 -1.58 -0.50 8.52
N ILE A 183 -0.25 -0.52 8.56
CA ILE A 183 0.55 -1.74 8.48
C ILE A 183 1.50 -1.76 9.67
N TRP A 184 1.54 -2.86 10.41
CA TRP A 184 2.48 -3.06 11.51
C TRP A 184 2.88 -4.52 11.62
N LEU A 185 4.00 -4.76 12.29
CA LEU A 185 4.44 -6.09 12.69
C LEU A 185 3.85 -6.40 14.08
N GLU A 186 2.97 -7.39 14.17
CA GLU A 186 2.26 -7.71 15.41
C GLU A 186 3.15 -8.54 16.34
N GLY A 187 3.57 -7.92 17.44
CA GLY A 187 4.47 -8.53 18.41
C GLY A 187 3.87 -9.66 19.23
N ASN A 188 2.53 -9.74 19.32
CA ASN A 188 1.86 -10.84 20.02
C ASN A 188 1.63 -12.05 19.11
N ASP A 189 1.95 -11.95 17.83
CA ASP A 189 1.83 -13.07 16.89
C ASP A 189 2.87 -14.15 17.23
N PRO A 190 2.48 -15.43 17.39
CA PRO A 190 3.43 -16.51 17.65
C PRO A 190 4.51 -16.68 16.56
N ASP A 191 4.21 -16.28 15.33
CA ASP A 191 5.12 -16.32 14.19
C ASP A 191 6.04 -15.06 14.15
N CYS A 192 5.84 -14.08 15.05
CA CYS A 192 6.74 -12.94 15.25
C CYS A 192 8.04 -13.35 15.96
N THR A 193 8.91 -14.04 15.24
CA THR A 193 10.20 -14.55 15.75
C THR A 193 11.39 -13.74 15.23
N ASP A 194 12.58 -13.98 15.82
CA ASP A 194 13.83 -13.33 15.39
C ASP A 194 14.20 -13.62 13.92
N GLU A 195 13.61 -14.64 13.29
CA GLU A 195 13.82 -14.96 11.87
C GLU A 195 13.31 -13.85 10.95
N LEU A 196 12.36 -13.04 11.42
CA LEU A 196 11.77 -11.92 10.67
C LEU A 196 12.69 -10.69 10.63
N ILE A 197 13.71 -10.61 11.50
CA ILE A 197 14.57 -9.43 11.63
C ILE A 197 15.28 -9.13 10.30
N GLY A 198 15.24 -7.85 9.91
CA GLY A 198 15.84 -7.37 8.67
C GLY A 198 15.04 -7.71 7.41
N GLY A 199 13.86 -8.31 7.55
CA GLY A 199 12.94 -8.50 6.44
C GLY A 199 12.29 -7.20 5.98
N THR A 200 11.70 -7.25 4.80
CA THR A 200 11.10 -6.11 4.11
C THR A 200 9.76 -6.51 3.55
N LEU A 201 8.79 -5.59 3.61
CA LEU A 201 7.49 -5.76 3.00
C LEU A 201 7.19 -4.59 2.07
N LYS A 202 6.67 -4.89 0.88
CA LYS A 202 6.15 -3.92 -0.08
C LYS A 202 4.71 -4.29 -0.43
N LEU A 203 3.81 -3.33 -0.29
CA LEU A 203 2.39 -3.49 -0.58
C LEU A 203 1.96 -2.54 -1.70
N GLY A 204 1.02 -3.00 -2.52
CA GLY A 204 0.36 -2.21 -3.55
C GLY A 204 -1.14 -2.23 -3.34
N MET A 205 -1.82 -1.15 -3.75
CA MET A 205 -3.28 -1.13 -3.87
C MET A 205 -3.67 -0.61 -5.24
N ASP A 206 -4.42 -1.41 -5.99
CA ASP A 206 -4.84 -1.11 -7.34
C ASP A 206 -6.37 -0.95 -7.40
N PHE A 207 -6.82 0.10 -8.07
CA PHE A 207 -8.22 0.34 -8.37
C PHE A 207 -8.50 0.20 -9.86
N LYS A 208 -9.63 -0.42 -10.18
CA LYS A 208 -10.11 -0.61 -11.55
C LYS A 208 -11.61 -0.35 -11.65
N ILE A 209 -12.04 0.35 -12.70
CA ILE A 209 -13.46 0.47 -13.04
C ILE A 209 -13.94 -0.88 -13.55
N VAL A 210 -15.13 -1.29 -13.14
CA VAL A 210 -15.79 -2.50 -13.61
C VAL A 210 -17.14 -2.15 -14.21
N GLU A 211 -17.47 -2.79 -15.33
CA GLU A 211 -18.78 -2.60 -15.98
C GLU A 211 -19.88 -3.20 -15.10
N THR A 212 -20.89 -2.41 -14.77
CA THR A 212 -22.14 -2.90 -14.18
C THR A 212 -22.79 -3.83 -15.21
N THR A 213 -22.91 -5.11 -14.87
CA THR A 213 -23.54 -6.12 -15.75
C THR A 213 -25.05 -6.03 -15.70
#